data_AF-A0A1F8L788-F1
#
_entry.id   AF-A0A1F8L788-F1
#
_cell.length_a   1.000
_cell.length_b   1.000
_cell.length_c   1.000
_cell.angle_alpha   90.00
_cell.angle_beta   90.00
_cell.angle_gamma   90.00
#
_symmetry.space_group_name_H-M   'P 1'
#
loop_
_entity.id
_entity.type
_entity.pdbx_description
1 polymer ?
#
loop_
_entity_poly.entity_id
_entity_poly.type
_entity_poly.pdbx_seq_one_letter_code
_entity_poly.pdbx_strand_id
1 'polypeptide(L)'
;MSATLDQLRRYLGGLTVHLRNFGATVAEPALDRYDSGEVGFEFEAHLPGPDSPKPALLRIGEVWAPSGDRFERREYLYDLIEYPLNRRRALHGHDPEAFARRFGVLVHEHCEEILDRPACEHYFGYPVANGYEALARLLATWGQPGALGCAELRCMG
;
A
#
# COMPACT_ATOMS: atom_id res chain seq x y z
N MET A 1 -1.20 13.88 5.51
CA MET A 1 0.24 14.21 5.57
C MET A 1 0.52 15.30 4.53
N SER A 2 1.37 16.29 4.85
CA SER A 2 1.76 17.36 3.91
C SER A 2 3.29 17.46 3.82
N ALA A 3 3.83 17.63 2.62
CA ALA A 3 5.26 17.59 2.35
C ALA A 3 5.68 18.50 1.19
N THR A 4 6.91 19.04 1.23
CA THR A 4 7.55 19.64 0.05
C THR A 4 8.08 18.55 -0.88
N LEU A 5 8.43 18.90 -2.11
CA LEU A 5 8.99 17.94 -3.08
C LEU A 5 10.26 17.24 -2.56
N ASP A 6 11.14 17.98 -1.90
CA ASP A 6 12.36 17.39 -1.32
C ASP A 6 12.07 16.50 -0.11
N GLN A 7 11.02 16.81 0.66
CA GLN A 7 10.54 15.93 1.71
C GLN A 7 9.98 14.63 1.12
N LEU A 8 9.26 14.68 0.00
CA LEU A 8 8.75 13.49 -0.69
C LEU A 8 9.88 12.62 -1.24
N ARG A 9 10.92 13.21 -1.84
CA ARG A 9 12.10 12.45 -2.31
C ARG A 9 12.80 11.72 -1.16
N ARG A 10 13.03 12.41 -0.03
CA ARG A 10 13.62 11.80 1.17
C ARG A 10 12.72 10.72 1.75
N TYR A 11 11.41 10.95 1.75
CA TYR A 11 10.42 10.00 2.22
C TYR A 11 10.45 8.71 1.39
N LEU A 12 10.42 8.82 0.06
CA LEU A 12 10.54 7.69 -0.87
C LEU A 12 11.85 6.92 -0.69
N GLY A 13 12.98 7.63 -0.60
CA GLY A 13 14.27 7.02 -0.30
C GLY A 13 14.28 6.28 1.05
N GLY A 14 13.63 6.85 2.06
CA GLY A 14 13.50 6.23 3.38
C GLY A 14 12.64 4.96 3.38
N LEU A 15 11.52 4.93 2.65
CA LEU A 15 10.71 3.71 2.46
C LEU A 15 11.55 2.62 1.78
N THR A 16 12.31 3.00 0.76
CA THR A 16 13.18 2.08 0.02
C THR A 16 14.26 1.48 0.92
N VAL A 17 14.95 2.31 1.71
CA VAL A 17 15.95 1.86 2.68
C VAL A 17 15.31 0.96 3.74
N HIS A 18 14.12 1.31 4.23
CA HIS A 18 13.39 0.51 5.21
C HIS A 18 13.12 -0.91 4.69
N LEU A 19 12.61 -1.04 3.46
CA LEU A 19 12.34 -2.34 2.83
C LEU A 19 13.62 -3.13 2.56
N ARG A 20 14.69 -2.47 2.09
CA ARG A 20 16.01 -3.08 1.91
C ARG A 20 16.56 -3.64 3.24
N ASN A 21 16.30 -2.99 4.37
CA ASN A 21 16.67 -3.52 5.70
C ASN A 21 15.90 -4.78 6.11
N PHE A 22 14.72 -5.03 5.53
CA PHE A 22 14.00 -6.31 5.62
C PHE A 22 14.50 -7.36 4.61
N GLY A 23 15.57 -7.06 3.87
CA GLY A 23 16.12 -7.92 2.83
C GLY A 23 15.39 -7.85 1.49
N ALA A 24 14.42 -6.94 1.34
CA ALA A 24 13.69 -6.82 0.09
C ALA A 24 14.58 -6.29 -1.04
N THR A 25 14.38 -6.83 -2.24
CA THR A 25 14.94 -6.26 -3.47
C THR A 25 13.98 -5.20 -3.98
N VAL A 26 14.50 -3.97 -4.11
CA VAL A 26 13.72 -2.79 -4.52
C VAL A 26 14.50 -2.07 -5.62
N ALA A 27 13.93 -2.00 -6.81
CA ALA A 27 14.43 -1.14 -7.88
C ALA A 27 14.37 0.32 -7.42
N GLU A 28 15.28 1.17 -7.90
CA GLU A 28 15.30 2.57 -7.47
C GLU A 28 14.01 3.27 -7.94
N PRO A 29 13.14 3.71 -7.02
CA PRO A 29 11.86 4.27 -7.40
C PRO A 29 12.02 5.72 -7.87
N ALA A 30 11.22 6.10 -8.86
CA ALA A 30 11.14 7.46 -9.34
C ALA A 30 9.98 8.20 -8.67
N LEU A 31 10.14 9.52 -8.50
CA LEU A 31 9.04 10.41 -8.18
C LEU A 31 8.59 11.08 -9.47
N ASP A 32 7.45 10.63 -9.97
CA ASP A 32 6.87 11.08 -11.23
C ASP A 32 6.09 12.37 -11.04
N ARG A 33 5.99 13.14 -12.13
CA ARG A 33 5.16 14.34 -12.22
C ARG A 33 4.09 14.10 -13.27
N TYR A 34 2.85 14.39 -12.91
CA TYR A 34 1.71 14.29 -13.83
C TYR A 34 1.37 15.66 -14.42
N ASP A 35 0.70 15.65 -15.57
CA ASP A 35 0.25 16.88 -16.25
C ASP A 35 -0.74 17.71 -15.40
N SER A 36 -1.45 17.06 -14.48
CA SER A 36 -2.34 17.68 -13.49
C SER A 36 -1.61 18.51 -12.42
N GLY A 37 -0.27 18.43 -12.37
CA GLY A 37 0.56 19.03 -11.32
C GLY A 37 0.74 18.14 -10.09
N GLU A 38 0.03 17.02 -10.02
CA GLU A 38 0.25 15.98 -9.02
C GLU A 38 1.64 15.35 -9.16
N VAL A 39 2.13 14.79 -8.07
CA VAL A 39 3.32 13.96 -8.07
C VAL A 39 2.99 12.61 -7.45
N GLY A 40 3.66 11.56 -7.90
CA GLY A 40 3.39 10.22 -7.41
C GLY A 40 4.58 9.29 -7.57
N PHE A 41 4.47 8.14 -6.94
CA PHE A 41 5.39 7.03 -7.15
C PHE A 41 4.60 5.73 -7.04
N GLU A 42 5.02 4.73 -7.79
CA GLU A 42 4.62 3.34 -7.58
C GLU A 42 5.86 2.47 -7.77
N PHE A 43 6.08 1.53 -6.86
CA PHE A 43 7.17 0.58 -6.96
C PHE A 43 6.85 -0.75 -6.29
N GLU A 44 7.60 -1.76 -6.69
CA GLU A 44 7.55 -3.10 -6.15
C GLU A 44 8.76 -3.39 -5.26
N ALA A 45 8.52 -4.09 -4.15
CA ALA A 45 9.53 -4.63 -3.27
C ALA A 45 9.34 -6.15 -3.16
N HIS A 46 10.32 -6.89 -3.67
CA HIS A 46 10.32 -8.35 -3.63
C HIS A 46 10.95 -8.81 -2.32
N LEU A 47 10.16 -9.43 -1.45
CA LEU A 47 10.63 -9.90 -0.15
C LEU A 47 11.48 -11.17 -0.30
N PRO A 48 12.41 -11.44 0.62
CA PRO A 48 13.17 -12.69 0.64
C PRO A 48 12.28 -13.93 0.63
N GLY A 49 12.68 -14.95 -0.14
CA GLY A 49 11.96 -16.21 -0.20
C GLY A 49 12.52 -17.16 -1.25
N PRO A 50 12.00 -18.39 -1.33
CA PRO A 50 12.32 -19.31 -2.42
C PRO A 50 11.78 -18.80 -3.76
N ASP A 51 12.37 -19.24 -4.87
CA ASP A 51 11.88 -18.90 -6.22
C ASP A 51 10.57 -19.61 -6.58
N SER A 52 10.27 -20.73 -5.91
CA SER A 52 9.07 -21.54 -6.12
C SER A 52 8.47 -22.02 -4.79
N PRO A 53 7.24 -21.60 -4.43
CA PRO A 53 6.45 -20.56 -5.10
C PRO A 53 7.19 -19.21 -5.06
N LYS A 54 6.80 -18.27 -5.95
CA LYS A 54 7.37 -16.91 -6.03
C LYS A 54 7.47 -16.27 -4.63
N PRO A 55 8.52 -15.48 -4.32
CA PRO A 55 8.59 -14.77 -3.04
C PRO A 55 7.44 -13.77 -2.88
N ALA A 56 7.16 -13.39 -1.63
CA ALA A 56 6.15 -12.38 -1.33
C ALA A 56 6.50 -11.03 -2.00
N LEU A 57 5.47 -10.28 -2.38
CA LEU A 57 5.58 -9.02 -3.10
C LEU A 57 4.85 -7.93 -2.32
N LEU A 58 5.51 -6.79 -2.14
CA LEU A 58 4.88 -5.55 -1.72
C LEU A 58 4.77 -4.61 -2.91
N ARG A 59 3.56 -4.14 -3.20
CA ARG A 59 3.32 -3.01 -4.11
C ARG A 59 3.02 -1.77 -3.29
N ILE A 60 3.69 -0.68 -3.59
CA ILE A 60 3.62 0.56 -2.83
C ILE A 60 3.43 1.70 -3.81
N GLY A 61 2.34 2.43 -3.69
CA GLY A 61 2.04 3.58 -4.52
C GLY A 61 1.39 4.71 -3.73
N GLU A 62 1.71 5.95 -4.10
CA GLU A 62 1.08 7.14 -3.52
C GLU A 62 0.94 8.24 -4.56
N VAL A 63 -0.17 8.99 -4.49
CA VAL A 63 -0.41 10.19 -5.29
C VAL A 63 -0.59 11.38 -4.36
N TRP A 64 0.07 12.48 -4.71
CA TRP A 64 0.15 13.70 -3.91
C TRP A 64 -0.24 14.91 -4.76
N ALA A 65 -1.27 15.65 -4.31
CA ALA A 65 -1.75 16.83 -5.00
C ALA A 65 -1.15 18.12 -4.44
N PRO A 66 -0.94 19.15 -5.28
CA PRO A 66 -0.51 20.47 -4.83
C PRO A 66 -1.47 21.07 -3.79
N SER A 67 -0.89 21.67 -2.75
CA SER A 67 -1.58 22.45 -1.71
C SER A 67 -0.67 23.62 -1.34
N GLY A 68 -0.82 24.74 -2.06
CA GLY A 68 0.08 25.89 -1.97
C GLY A 68 1.49 25.57 -2.46
N ASP A 69 2.49 25.78 -1.59
CA ASP A 69 3.91 25.45 -1.81
C ASP A 69 4.26 24.00 -1.41
N ARG A 70 3.27 23.21 -1.01
CA ARG A 70 3.42 21.84 -0.52
C ARG A 70 2.54 20.89 -1.32
N PHE A 71 2.60 19.62 -0.95
CA PHE A 71 1.79 18.54 -1.49
C PHE A 71 1.08 17.81 -0.36
N GLU A 72 -0.17 17.42 -0.61
CA GLU A 72 -0.98 16.60 0.29
C GLU A 72 -1.30 15.27 -0.35
N ARG A 73 -1.13 14.18 0.40
CA ARG A 73 -1.42 12.84 -0.11
C ARG A 73 -2.91 12.68 -0.36
N ARG A 74 -3.26 12.30 -1.58
CA ARG A 74 -4.63 12.04 -2.04
C ARG A 74 -4.93 10.57 -2.10
N GLU A 75 -4.00 9.79 -2.62
CA GLU A 75 -4.18 8.36 -2.82
C GLU A 75 -3.00 7.58 -2.26
N TYR A 76 -3.28 6.35 -1.85
CA TYR A 76 -2.25 5.39 -1.52
C TYR A 76 -2.71 3.96 -1.83
N LEU A 77 -1.74 3.14 -2.18
CA LEU A 77 -1.86 1.71 -2.38
C LEU A 77 -0.70 1.04 -1.64
N TYR A 78 -1.02 0.16 -0.70
CA TYR A 78 -0.05 -0.73 -0.08
C TYR A 78 -0.60 -2.14 -0.12
N ASP A 79 0.04 -3.03 -0.87
CA ASP A 79 -0.49 -4.36 -1.16
C ASP A 79 0.58 -5.42 -0.93
N LEU A 80 0.34 -6.32 0.03
CA LEU A 80 1.17 -7.48 0.32
C LEU A 80 0.53 -8.73 -0.29
N ILE A 81 1.21 -9.33 -1.24
CA ILE A 81 0.86 -10.62 -1.83
C ILE A 81 1.87 -11.67 -1.34
N GLU A 82 1.41 -12.63 -0.54
CA GLU A 82 2.24 -13.71 -0.01
C GLU A 82 1.98 -15.01 -0.76
N TYR A 83 2.59 -15.16 -1.94
CA TYR A 83 2.42 -16.38 -2.74
C TYR A 83 2.79 -17.68 -1.98
N PRO A 84 3.81 -17.74 -1.09
CA PRO A 84 4.10 -18.96 -0.35
C PRO A 84 2.98 -19.42 0.58
N LEU A 85 2.15 -18.50 1.05
CA LEU A 85 0.99 -18.78 1.90
C LEU A 85 -0.33 -18.61 1.14
N ASN A 86 -0.26 -18.35 -0.16
CA ASN A 86 -1.39 -18.17 -1.06
C ASN A 86 -2.45 -17.19 -0.52
N ARG A 87 -2.02 -15.98 -0.13
CA ARG A 87 -2.88 -14.99 0.53
C ARG A 87 -2.47 -13.56 0.19
N ARG A 88 -3.37 -12.59 0.45
CA ARG A 88 -3.12 -11.17 0.17
C ARG A 88 -3.76 -10.26 1.21
N ARG A 89 -3.08 -9.16 1.55
CA ARG A 89 -3.61 -8.04 2.34
C ARG A 89 -3.24 -6.72 1.70
N ALA A 90 -4.22 -5.85 1.47
CA ALA A 90 -3.98 -4.53 0.90
C ALA A 90 -4.73 -3.43 1.66
N LEU A 91 -4.13 -2.24 1.70
CA LEU A 91 -4.64 -1.02 2.31
C LEU A 91 -4.69 0.07 1.24
N HIS A 92 -5.88 0.52 0.86
CA HIS A 92 -6.07 1.51 -0.19
C HIS A 92 -6.76 2.77 0.32
N GLY A 93 -6.32 3.91 -0.18
CA GLY A 93 -6.97 5.20 -0.01
C GLY A 93 -7.10 5.89 -1.36
N HIS A 94 -8.26 6.47 -1.61
CA HIS A 94 -8.60 7.12 -2.87
C HIS A 94 -8.87 8.60 -2.70
N ASP A 95 -8.95 9.32 -3.83
CA ASP A 95 -9.40 10.70 -3.87
C ASP A 95 -10.66 10.91 -2.99
N PRO A 96 -10.57 11.79 -1.97
CA PRO A 96 -11.61 12.00 -0.98
C PRO A 96 -13.02 12.24 -1.53
N GLU A 97 -13.16 12.79 -2.74
CA GLU A 97 -14.49 13.13 -3.27
C GLU A 97 -15.14 12.00 -4.08
N ALA A 98 -14.42 11.44 -5.05
CA ALA A 98 -14.99 10.45 -5.96
C ALA A 98 -15.39 9.16 -5.23
N PHE A 99 -14.52 8.67 -4.33
CA PHE A 99 -14.75 7.43 -3.60
C PHE A 99 -15.78 7.60 -2.47
N ALA A 100 -15.75 8.74 -1.75
CA ALA A 100 -16.76 9.07 -0.75
C ALA A 100 -18.17 9.08 -1.31
N ARG A 101 -18.37 9.69 -2.50
CA ARG A 101 -19.69 9.76 -3.14
C ARG A 101 -20.25 8.37 -3.44
N ARG A 102 -19.39 7.41 -3.78
CA ARG A 102 -19.80 6.04 -4.12
C ARG A 102 -19.98 5.14 -2.91
N PHE A 103 -19.08 5.21 -1.92
CA PHE A 103 -18.98 4.21 -0.85
C PHE A 103 -19.12 4.78 0.56
N GLY A 104 -19.25 6.09 0.73
CA GLY A 104 -19.38 6.74 2.04
C GLY A 104 -18.12 6.72 2.92
N VAL A 105 -16.99 6.24 2.38
CA VAL A 105 -15.68 6.20 3.04
C VAL A 105 -14.59 6.58 2.03
N LEU A 106 -13.36 6.83 2.50
CA LEU A 106 -12.22 7.22 1.66
C LEU A 106 -11.17 6.11 1.49
N VAL A 107 -11.30 5.06 2.29
CA VAL A 107 -10.31 4.02 2.45
C VAL A 107 -11.02 2.68 2.50
N HIS A 108 -10.34 1.68 1.98
CA HIS A 108 -10.80 0.30 2.06
C HIS A 108 -9.59 -0.63 2.15
N GLU A 109 -9.87 -1.87 2.48
CA GLU A 109 -8.88 -2.93 2.53
C GLU A 109 -9.29 -4.06 1.60
N HIS A 110 -8.30 -4.76 1.04
CA HIS A 110 -8.51 -6.07 0.44
C HIS A 110 -7.90 -7.12 1.36
N CYS A 111 -8.59 -8.24 1.52
CA CYS A 111 -8.10 -9.35 2.31
C CYS A 111 -8.53 -10.66 1.65
N GLU A 112 -7.54 -11.50 1.37
CA GLU A 112 -7.73 -12.80 0.72
C GLU A 112 -7.01 -13.86 1.55
N GLU A 113 -7.75 -14.68 2.28
CA GLU A 113 -7.20 -15.87 2.97
C GLU A 113 -6.69 -16.91 1.96
N ILE A 114 -7.27 -16.88 0.76
CA ILE A 114 -6.87 -17.68 -0.40
C ILE A 114 -6.79 -16.70 -1.57
N LEU A 115 -5.60 -16.55 -2.15
CA LEU A 115 -5.34 -15.65 -3.27
C LEU A 115 -6.33 -15.91 -4.41
N ASP A 116 -6.80 -14.83 -5.04
CA ASP A 116 -7.80 -14.78 -6.10
C ASP A 116 -9.18 -15.33 -5.69
N ARG A 117 -9.41 -15.52 -4.38
CA ARG A 117 -10.69 -15.96 -3.82
C ARG A 117 -11.12 -15.10 -2.63
N PRO A 118 -11.28 -13.77 -2.83
CA PRO A 118 -11.79 -12.89 -1.78
C PRO A 118 -13.19 -13.32 -1.36
N ALA A 119 -13.48 -13.27 -0.06
CA ALA A 119 -14.84 -13.41 0.43
C ALA A 119 -15.67 -12.15 0.11
N CYS A 120 -15.03 -10.98 0.07
CA CYS A 120 -15.59 -9.71 -0.34
C CYS A 120 -14.59 -8.91 -1.17
N GLU A 121 -15.06 -8.22 -2.21
CA GLU A 121 -14.19 -7.41 -3.07
C GLU A 121 -13.51 -6.28 -2.29
N HIS A 122 -14.25 -5.63 -1.38
CA HIS A 122 -13.78 -4.51 -0.57
C HIS A 122 -14.22 -4.66 0.88
N TYR A 123 -13.33 -4.32 1.80
CA TYR A 123 -13.60 -4.24 3.24
C TYR A 123 -13.47 -2.82 3.74
N PHE A 124 -14.26 -2.45 4.74
CA PHE A 124 -14.10 -1.17 5.43
C PHE A 124 -12.69 -1.12 6.04
N GLY A 125 -11.95 -0.06 5.69
CA GLY A 125 -10.58 0.13 6.14
C GLY A 125 -10.42 1.22 7.19
N TYR A 126 -9.25 1.22 7.83
CA TYR A 126 -8.80 2.34 8.64
C TYR A 126 -7.74 3.15 7.91
N PRO A 127 -7.82 4.49 7.92
CA PRO A 127 -6.77 5.32 7.33
C PRO A 127 -5.41 5.01 7.93
N VAL A 128 -4.39 4.97 7.08
CA VAL A 128 -2.99 4.97 7.49
C VAL A 128 -2.43 6.39 7.40
N ALA A 129 -1.64 6.81 8.39
CA ALA A 129 -1.06 8.15 8.45
C ALA A 129 0.04 8.34 7.39
N ASN A 130 0.82 7.28 7.12
CA ASN A 130 1.88 7.25 6.11
C ASN A 130 2.22 5.80 5.72
N GLY A 131 3.07 5.64 4.71
CA GLY A 131 3.55 4.33 4.25
C GLY A 131 4.39 3.54 5.25
N TYR A 132 5.09 4.15 6.22
CA TYR A 132 5.78 3.34 7.25
C TYR A 132 4.77 2.63 8.16
N GLU A 133 3.67 3.30 8.50
CA GLU A 133 2.60 2.67 9.27
C GLU A 133 1.95 1.54 8.46
N ALA A 134 1.68 1.76 7.17
CA ALA A 134 1.13 0.72 6.30
C ALA A 134 2.07 -0.48 6.20
N LEU A 135 3.37 -0.24 5.97
CA LEU A 135 4.39 -1.28 5.93
C LEU A 135 4.50 -2.03 7.25
N ALA A 136 4.45 -1.34 8.39
CA ALA A 136 4.47 -2.01 9.69
C ALA A 136 3.27 -2.95 9.87
N ARG A 137 2.06 -2.52 9.47
CA ARG A 137 0.85 -3.36 9.53
C ARG A 137 0.97 -4.59 8.60
N LEU A 138 1.41 -4.39 7.36
CA LEU A 138 1.51 -5.47 6.38
C LEU A 138 2.64 -6.45 6.73
N LEU A 139 3.84 -5.95 7.03
CA LEU A 139 5.00 -6.78 7.37
C LEU A 139 4.81 -7.53 8.70
N ALA A 140 3.96 -7.05 9.61
CA ALA A 140 3.59 -7.81 10.80
C ALA A 140 2.85 -9.12 10.49
N THR A 141 2.20 -9.22 9.32
CA THR A 141 1.53 -10.44 8.87
C THR A 141 2.44 -11.33 8.02
N TRP A 142 3.49 -10.77 7.42
CA TRP A 142 4.37 -11.49 6.51
C TRP A 142 5.04 -12.71 7.18
N GLY A 143 4.90 -13.87 6.55
CA GLY A 143 5.46 -15.14 7.01
C GLY A 143 4.80 -15.69 8.28
N GLN A 144 3.82 -15.00 8.87
CA GLN A 144 3.14 -15.47 10.05
C GLN A 144 2.16 -16.59 9.68
N PRO A 145 2.19 -17.74 10.38
CA PRO A 145 1.24 -18.82 10.13
C PRO A 145 -0.18 -18.41 10.54
N GLY A 146 -1.18 -19.05 9.92
CA GLY A 146 -2.59 -18.83 10.24
C GLY A 146 -3.30 -17.86 9.29
N ALA A 147 -4.53 -17.52 9.66
CA ALA A 147 -5.40 -16.66 8.89
C ALA A 147 -5.00 -15.17 9.00
N LEU A 148 -5.28 -14.38 7.97
CA LEU A 148 -5.15 -12.91 7.95
C LEU A 148 -6.28 -12.20 8.74
N GLY A 149 -7.28 -12.95 9.18
CA GLY A 149 -8.44 -12.41 9.89
C GLY A 149 -9.42 -11.72 8.95
N CYS A 150 -9.49 -12.12 7.67
CA CYS A 150 -10.41 -11.50 6.71
C CYS A 150 -11.88 -11.62 7.14
N ALA A 151 -12.22 -12.67 7.89
CA ALA A 151 -13.57 -12.91 8.42
C ALA A 151 -13.98 -11.91 9.52
N GLU A 152 -13.03 -11.21 10.13
CA GLU A 152 -13.29 -10.20 11.16
C GLU A 152 -13.55 -8.81 10.55
N LEU A 153 -13.28 -8.67 9.26
CA LEU A 153 -13.50 -7.43 8.53
C LEU A 153 -14.94 -7.32 8.05
N ARG A 154 -15.42 -6.07 8.00
CA ARG A 154 -16.76 -5.78 7.50
C ARG A 154 -16.70 -5.48 6.00
N CYS A 155 -17.48 -6.20 5.21
CA CYS A 155 -17.56 -5.98 3.77
C CYS A 155 -18.24 -4.65 3.43
N MET A 156 -17.71 -3.99 2.41
CA MET A 156 -18.35 -2.86 1.73
C MET A 156 -19.14 -3.45 0.55
N GLY A 157 -20.46 -3.38 0.64
CA GLY A 157 -21.39 -4.01 -0.32
C GLY A 157 -21.32 -3.43 -1.73
#